data_AF-A0A9W9W629-F1
#
_entry.id   AF-A0A9W9W629-F1
#
_cell.length_a   1.000
_cell.length_b   1.000
_cell.length_c   1.000
_cell.angle_alpha   90.00
_cell.angle_beta   90.00
_cell.angle_gamma   90.00
#
_symmetry.space_group_name_H-M   'P 1'
#
loop_
_entity.id
_entity.type
_entity.pdbx_description
1 polymer ?
#
loop_
_entity_poly.entity_id
_entity_poly.type
_entity_poly.pdbx_seq_one_letter_code
_entity_poly.pdbx_strand_id
1 'polypeptide(L)'
;MPLYPGASQGCDECRRRRKKLPVGINKHTRSFLADSDWIHLPFLNSKKTRKELLHDIALPIPGLFYQTDRWLDGHSASNNSDHQEISDSPDQNLETGFSLLNDHQIIFDQLEEWESNWKASEQGPLYWYSDIPMPSKFIDVDSVCIPSFPNETYQVRFQNTQKAGLAVTFWSFRLELLMGMIKLQRSLCGPQAESLERNMAMAEETACLILQTAPYLTCCFEGAVASKAPLRTITRYFELAALDQDLYLPAVSI
;
A
#
# COMPACT_ATOMS: atom_id res chain seq x y z
N MET A 1 2.75 50.54 18.67
CA MET A 1 1.37 50.23 19.09
C MET A 1 0.47 51.40 18.70
N PRO A 2 -0.80 51.23 18.25
CA PRO A 2 -1.53 50.03 17.83
C PRO A 2 -2.15 50.12 16.39
N LEU A 3 -2.57 48.94 15.90
CA LEU A 3 -3.74 48.58 15.05
C LEU A 3 -4.19 49.49 13.88
N TYR A 4 -4.27 48.91 12.67
CA TYR A 4 -5.22 49.35 11.64
C TYR A 4 -6.16 48.20 11.22
N PRO A 5 -7.46 48.48 11.03
CA PRO A 5 -8.50 47.50 10.74
C PRO A 5 -8.84 47.42 9.25
N GLY A 6 -9.58 46.39 8.87
CA GLY A 6 -10.52 46.49 7.75
C GLY A 6 -10.06 45.87 6.44
N ALA A 7 -10.31 44.57 6.32
CA ALA A 7 -10.60 43.94 5.05
C ALA A 7 -11.77 44.66 4.34
N SER A 8 -11.61 44.96 3.06
CA SER A 8 -12.60 44.85 1.98
C SER A 8 -12.38 45.96 0.95
N GLN A 9 -11.88 45.56 -0.21
CA GLN A 9 -12.46 45.92 -1.51
C GLN A 9 -11.68 45.10 -2.53
N GLY A 10 -12.33 44.04 -3.01
CA GLY A 10 -11.80 43.20 -4.07
C GLY A 10 -11.47 44.10 -5.26
N CYS A 11 -10.19 44.16 -5.60
CA CYS A 11 -9.71 44.96 -6.72
C CYS A 11 -10.43 44.49 -7.99
N ASP A 12 -11.13 45.41 -8.67
CA ASP A 12 -11.82 45.14 -9.93
C ASP A 12 -10.89 44.59 -11.01
N GLU A 13 -9.58 44.80 -10.85
CA GLU A 13 -8.54 44.22 -11.68
C GLU A 13 -8.38 42.70 -11.49
N CYS A 14 -8.55 42.20 -10.26
CA CYS A 14 -8.63 40.76 -9.98
C CYS A 14 -9.94 40.15 -10.54
N ARG A 15 -11.02 40.94 -10.60
CA ARG A 15 -12.32 40.49 -11.15
C ARG A 15 -12.29 40.39 -12.68
N ARG A 16 -11.61 41.30 -13.37
CA ARG A 16 -11.42 41.26 -14.84
C ARG A 16 -10.46 40.18 -15.31
N ARG A 17 -9.51 39.73 -14.47
CA ARG A 17 -8.62 38.60 -14.76
C ARG A 17 -9.27 37.23 -14.60
N ARG A 18 -10.49 37.14 -14.05
CA ARG A 18 -11.33 35.91 -14.12
C ARG A 18 -12.02 35.74 -15.48
N LYS A 19 -11.36 36.11 -16.58
CA LYS A 19 -11.69 35.49 -17.86
C LYS A 19 -11.37 34.02 -17.67
N LYS A 20 -12.41 33.19 -17.70
CA LYS A 20 -12.30 31.73 -17.79
C LYS A 20 -11.26 31.44 -18.87
N LEU A 21 -10.03 31.10 -18.47
CA LEU A 21 -9.18 30.34 -19.34
C LEU A 21 -10.00 29.08 -19.60
N PRO A 22 -10.39 28.78 -20.84
CA PRO A 22 -10.75 27.42 -21.13
C PRO A 22 -9.48 26.64 -20.80
N VAL A 23 -9.46 25.94 -19.67
CA VAL A 23 -8.65 24.74 -19.54
C VAL A 23 -9.32 23.75 -20.48
N GLY A 24 -9.15 24.00 -21.78
CA GLY A 24 -9.24 22.95 -22.77
C GLY A 24 -8.16 22.00 -22.33
N ILE A 25 -8.58 20.89 -21.72
CA ILE A 25 -7.81 19.67 -21.77
C ILE A 25 -7.71 19.39 -23.27
N ASN A 26 -6.71 20.02 -23.93
CA ASN A 26 -6.34 19.69 -25.28
C ASN A 26 -6.23 18.18 -25.27
N LYS A 27 -7.00 17.49 -26.13
CA LYS A 27 -6.91 16.04 -26.33
C LYS A 27 -5.44 15.67 -26.23
N HIS A 28 -5.05 15.02 -25.14
CA HIS A 28 -3.66 14.71 -24.88
C HIS A 28 -3.15 14.00 -26.13
N THR A 29 -2.15 14.56 -26.78
CA THR A 29 -1.45 13.88 -27.87
C THR A 29 -1.01 12.55 -27.28
N ARG A 30 -1.42 11.43 -27.88
CA ARG A 30 -1.03 10.09 -27.39
C ARG A 30 0.49 10.07 -27.28
N SER A 31 0.99 10.07 -26.06
CA SER A 31 2.40 9.86 -25.77
C SER A 31 2.65 8.36 -25.68
N PHE A 32 3.91 7.93 -25.73
CA PHE A 32 4.25 6.51 -25.54
C PHE A 32 3.74 5.95 -24.21
N LEU A 33 3.53 6.81 -23.18
CA LEU A 33 2.94 6.42 -21.89
C LEU A 33 1.44 6.07 -21.96
N ALA A 34 0.78 6.38 -23.08
CA ALA A 34 -0.63 6.02 -23.31
C ALA A 34 -0.79 4.69 -24.06
N ASP A 35 0.30 4.09 -24.52
CA ASP A 35 0.32 2.74 -25.08
C ASP A 35 0.28 1.72 -23.95
N SER A 36 -0.45 0.61 -24.06
CA SER A 36 -0.48 -0.43 -23.00
C SER A 36 0.88 -1.07 -22.77
N ASP A 37 1.72 -1.10 -23.81
CA ASP A 37 3.01 -1.81 -23.80
C ASP A 37 4.17 -0.89 -23.41
N TRP A 38 3.88 0.34 -22.99
CA TRP A 38 4.87 1.36 -22.64
C TRP A 38 5.91 0.87 -21.63
N ILE A 39 5.46 0.01 -20.71
CA ILE A 39 6.26 -0.58 -19.64
C ILE A 39 7.31 -1.57 -20.15
N HIS A 40 7.16 -2.07 -21.37
CA HIS A 40 8.06 -3.02 -22.02
C HIS A 40 9.06 -2.34 -22.96
N LEU A 41 8.79 -1.10 -23.38
CA LEU A 41 9.63 -0.36 -24.33
C LEU A 41 11.10 -0.24 -23.90
N PRO A 42 11.45 0.02 -22.62
CA PRO A 42 12.86 0.08 -22.21
C PRO A 42 13.56 -1.28 -22.25
N PHE A 43 12.81 -2.38 -22.31
CA PHE A 43 13.29 -3.74 -22.13
C PHE A 43 13.17 -4.61 -23.39
N LEU A 44 12.91 -4.01 -24.56
CA LEU A 44 12.74 -4.73 -25.83
C LEU A 44 13.88 -5.73 -26.15
N ASN A 45 15.09 -5.47 -25.65
CA ASN A 45 16.27 -6.31 -25.87
C ASN A 45 16.87 -6.89 -24.57
N SER A 46 16.20 -6.76 -23.43
CA SER A 46 16.74 -7.18 -22.13
C SER A 46 15.67 -7.82 -21.27
N LYS A 47 16.01 -8.92 -20.58
CA LYS A 47 15.09 -9.53 -19.62
C LYS A 47 14.95 -8.64 -18.38
N LYS A 48 13.71 -8.37 -17.98
CA LYS A 48 13.41 -7.69 -16.72
C LYS A 48 13.93 -8.50 -15.55
N THR A 49 14.50 -7.79 -14.58
CA THR A 49 14.86 -8.32 -13.27
C THR A 49 13.60 -8.65 -12.48
N ARG A 50 13.75 -9.51 -11.46
CA ARG A 50 12.64 -9.90 -10.57
C ARG A 50 12.01 -8.70 -9.85
N LYS A 51 12.85 -7.72 -9.50
CA LYS A 51 12.41 -6.46 -8.88
C LYS A 51 11.56 -5.62 -9.85
N GLU A 52 11.97 -5.53 -11.12
CA GLU A 52 11.20 -4.81 -12.14
C GLU A 52 9.84 -5.48 -12.38
N LEU A 53 9.80 -6.81 -12.47
CA LEU A 53 8.54 -7.56 -12.60
C LEU A 53 7.60 -7.33 -11.39
N LEU A 54 8.14 -7.29 -10.17
CA LEU A 54 7.35 -6.96 -8.98
C LEU A 54 6.73 -5.56 -9.08
N HIS A 55 7.52 -4.57 -9.52
CA HIS A 55 7.04 -3.21 -9.69
C HIS A 55 6.01 -3.09 -10.82
N ASP A 56 6.15 -3.86 -11.90
CA ASP A 56 5.14 -3.91 -12.97
C ASP A 56 3.77 -4.34 -12.43
N ILE A 57 3.74 -5.39 -11.60
CA ILE A 57 2.50 -5.88 -10.94
C ILE A 57 1.95 -4.82 -9.97
N ALA A 58 2.82 -4.06 -9.32
CA ALA A 58 2.43 -3.05 -8.33
C ALA A 58 2.01 -1.70 -8.92
N LEU A 59 2.29 -1.43 -10.21
CA LEU A 59 1.91 -0.17 -10.87
C LEU A 59 0.43 0.23 -10.74
N PRO A 60 -0.57 -0.69 -10.86
CA PRO A 60 -1.98 -0.32 -10.71
C PRO A 60 -2.38 0.03 -9.27
N ILE A 61 -1.61 -0.39 -8.26
CA ILE A 61 -1.99 -0.27 -6.83
C ILE A 61 -2.37 1.17 -6.42
N PRO A 62 -1.60 2.22 -6.74
CA PRO A 62 -1.97 3.58 -6.34
C PRO A 62 -3.27 4.07 -6.98
N GLY A 63 -3.51 3.69 -8.24
CA GLY A 63 -4.75 4.03 -8.95
C GLY A 63 -5.96 3.34 -8.33
N LEU A 64 -5.78 2.09 -7.92
CA LEU A 64 -6.80 1.31 -7.23
C LEU A 64 -7.17 1.91 -5.87
N PHE A 65 -6.18 2.30 -5.04
CA PHE A 65 -6.49 2.97 -3.77
C PHE A 65 -7.18 4.31 -3.95
N TYR A 66 -6.78 5.09 -4.96
CA TYR A 66 -7.49 6.32 -5.28
C TYR A 66 -8.98 6.07 -5.60
N GLN A 67 -9.29 5.02 -6.33
CA GLN A 67 -10.68 4.64 -6.63
C GLN A 67 -11.41 4.16 -5.37
N THR A 68 -10.76 3.37 -4.52
CA THR A 68 -11.31 2.91 -3.23
C THR A 68 -11.63 4.07 -2.30
N ASP A 69 -10.69 4.98 -2.08
CA ASP A 69 -10.90 6.13 -1.19
C ASP A 69 -12.05 7.01 -1.71
N ARG A 70 -12.13 7.24 -3.04
CA ARG A 70 -13.25 7.97 -3.64
C ARG A 70 -14.60 7.28 -3.46
N TRP A 71 -14.62 5.96 -3.58
CA TRP A 71 -15.84 5.18 -3.37
C TRP A 71 -16.26 5.23 -1.89
N LEU A 72 -15.32 5.08 -0.95
CA LEU A 72 -15.58 5.17 0.50
C LEU A 72 -16.09 6.55 0.92
N ASP A 73 -15.49 7.64 0.40
CA ASP A 73 -15.93 9.02 0.66
C ASP A 73 -17.35 9.26 0.13
N GLY A 74 -17.62 8.79 -1.10
CA GLY A 74 -18.96 8.87 -1.71
C GLY A 74 -20.01 8.07 -0.95
N HIS A 75 -19.63 6.87 -0.49
CA HIS A 75 -20.51 5.99 0.29
C HIS A 75 -20.82 6.57 1.69
N SER A 76 -19.81 7.16 2.35
CA SER A 76 -19.96 7.79 3.67
C SER A 76 -20.80 9.08 3.60
N ALA A 77 -20.69 9.84 2.51
CA ALA A 77 -21.50 11.04 2.28
C ALA A 77 -22.97 10.69 2.00
N SER A 78 -23.23 9.65 1.20
CA SER A 78 -24.59 9.18 0.88
C SER A 78 -25.36 8.71 2.12
N ASN A 79 -24.68 8.15 3.12
CA ASN A 79 -25.33 7.68 4.35
C ASN A 79 -25.68 8.82 5.32
N ASN A 80 -25.12 10.02 5.13
CA ASN A 80 -25.32 11.17 6.03
C ASN A 80 -26.19 12.29 5.44
N SER A 81 -26.49 12.26 4.14
CA SER A 81 -27.30 13.29 3.47
C SER A 81 -28.74 12.84 3.26
N ASP A 82 -29.65 13.30 4.12
CA ASP A 82 -31.13 13.24 3.96
C ASP A 82 -31.68 14.13 2.81
N HIS A 83 -30.83 14.57 1.88
CA HIS A 83 -31.22 15.43 0.78
C HIS A 83 -30.76 14.84 -0.56
N GLN A 84 -31.77 14.42 -1.34
CA GLN A 84 -31.76 14.05 -2.75
C GLN A 84 -30.75 14.86 -3.59
N GLU A 85 -29.95 14.19 -4.42
CA GLU A 85 -30.15 14.16 -5.89
C GLU A 85 -29.03 13.37 -6.59
N ILE A 86 -29.46 12.52 -7.52
CA ILE A 86 -28.71 11.63 -8.44
C ILE A 86 -28.37 10.26 -7.83
N SER A 87 -29.41 9.43 -7.89
CA SER A 87 -29.42 7.99 -7.64
C SER A 87 -28.51 7.23 -8.62
N ASP A 88 -27.30 6.86 -8.18
CA ASP A 88 -26.85 5.51 -8.48
C ASP A 88 -27.68 4.59 -7.57
N SER A 89 -28.30 3.56 -8.13
CA SER A 89 -29.09 2.64 -7.30
C SER A 89 -28.17 2.05 -6.21
N PRO A 90 -28.66 1.78 -4.99
CA PRO A 90 -27.85 1.15 -3.95
C PRO A 90 -27.18 -0.14 -4.46
N ASP A 91 -27.84 -0.85 -5.37
CA ASP A 91 -27.31 -2.03 -6.05
C ASP A 91 -26.10 -1.73 -6.95
N GLN A 92 -26.09 -0.61 -7.69
CA GLN A 92 -24.94 -0.20 -8.53
C GLN A 92 -23.74 0.23 -7.69
N ASN A 93 -23.97 0.86 -6.53
CA ASN A 93 -22.90 1.22 -5.60
C ASN A 93 -22.25 -0.02 -4.97
N LEU A 94 -23.05 -1.04 -4.63
CA LEU A 94 -22.56 -2.33 -4.15
C LEU A 94 -21.80 -3.09 -5.25
N GLU A 95 -22.34 -3.13 -6.47
CA GLU A 95 -21.68 -3.76 -7.62
C GLU A 95 -20.30 -3.12 -7.90
N THR A 96 -20.21 -1.79 -7.82
CA THR A 96 -18.95 -1.06 -7.96
C THR A 96 -17.96 -1.43 -6.85
N GLY A 97 -18.41 -1.52 -5.59
CA GLY A 97 -17.56 -1.92 -4.47
C GLY A 97 -17.07 -3.38 -4.58
N PHE A 98 -17.93 -4.29 -5.04
CA PHE A 98 -17.51 -5.68 -5.33
C PHE A 98 -16.55 -5.76 -6.51
N SER A 99 -16.72 -4.94 -7.55
CA SER A 99 -15.75 -4.84 -8.65
C SER A 99 -14.40 -4.37 -8.13
N LEU A 100 -14.36 -3.33 -7.29
CA LEU A 100 -13.11 -2.86 -6.69
C LEU A 100 -12.46 -3.93 -5.82
N LEU A 101 -13.23 -4.68 -5.04
CA LEU A 101 -12.71 -5.80 -4.25
C LEU A 101 -12.10 -6.88 -5.13
N ASN A 102 -12.74 -7.21 -6.25
CA ASN A 102 -12.22 -8.16 -7.23
C ASN A 102 -10.93 -7.65 -7.89
N ASP A 103 -10.83 -6.36 -8.20
CA ASP A 103 -9.62 -5.75 -8.75
C ASP A 103 -8.43 -5.83 -7.77
N HIS A 104 -8.69 -5.67 -6.46
CA HIS A 104 -7.68 -5.92 -5.43
C HIS A 104 -7.25 -7.39 -5.42
N GLN A 105 -8.20 -8.31 -5.49
CA GLN A 105 -7.93 -9.74 -5.47
C GLN A 105 -7.08 -10.18 -6.67
N ILE A 106 -7.36 -9.66 -7.87
CA ILE A 106 -6.58 -10.00 -9.07
C ILE A 106 -5.11 -9.60 -8.90
N ILE A 107 -4.83 -8.40 -8.42
CA ILE A 107 -3.44 -7.94 -8.21
C ILE A 107 -2.79 -8.71 -7.06
N PHE A 108 -3.55 -9.01 -6.01
CA PHE A 108 -3.09 -9.83 -4.90
C PHE A 108 -2.66 -11.23 -5.37
N ASP A 109 -3.46 -11.89 -6.19
CA ASP A 109 -3.16 -13.21 -6.73
C ASP A 109 -1.92 -13.18 -7.64
N GLN A 110 -1.75 -12.11 -8.44
CA GLN A 110 -0.54 -11.91 -9.24
C GLN A 110 0.73 -11.74 -8.38
N LEU A 111 0.62 -11.04 -7.25
CA LEU A 111 1.72 -10.90 -6.30
C LEU A 111 2.07 -12.25 -5.63
N GLU A 112 1.07 -13.02 -5.21
CA GLU A 112 1.29 -14.35 -4.60
C GLU A 112 1.87 -15.34 -5.62
N GLU A 113 1.43 -15.29 -6.89
CA GLU A 113 2.02 -16.07 -7.98
C GLU A 113 3.49 -15.68 -8.20
N TRP A 114 3.80 -14.37 -8.20
CA TRP A 114 5.17 -13.89 -8.29
C TRP A 114 6.04 -14.40 -7.13
N GLU A 115 5.52 -14.43 -5.90
CA GLU A 115 6.25 -14.93 -4.73
C GLU A 115 6.49 -16.44 -4.82
N SER A 116 5.47 -17.19 -5.26
CA SER A 116 5.58 -18.63 -5.50
C SER A 116 6.64 -18.95 -6.55
N ASN A 117 6.65 -18.21 -7.67
CA ASN A 117 7.66 -18.32 -8.72
C ASN A 117 9.06 -17.97 -8.20
N TRP A 118 9.17 -16.98 -7.31
CA TRP A 118 10.44 -16.66 -6.65
C TRP A 118 10.91 -17.84 -5.79
N LYS A 119 10.06 -18.35 -4.90
CA LYS A 119 10.36 -19.51 -4.04
C LYS A 119 10.81 -20.73 -4.86
N ALA A 120 10.13 -21.03 -5.97
CA ALA A 120 10.45 -22.16 -6.83
C ALA A 120 11.80 -22.04 -7.56
N SER A 121 12.25 -20.80 -7.82
CA SER A 121 13.50 -20.54 -8.55
C SER A 121 14.76 -20.56 -7.68
N GLU A 122 14.61 -20.52 -6.35
CA GLU A 122 15.71 -20.38 -5.41
C GLU A 122 16.09 -21.74 -4.81
N GLN A 123 17.39 -21.94 -4.59
CA GLN A 123 17.88 -23.12 -3.87
C GLN A 123 17.80 -22.86 -2.36
N GLY A 124 16.65 -23.17 -1.77
CA GLY A 124 16.40 -23.05 -0.33
C GLY A 124 15.34 -22.00 0.03
N PRO A 125 15.04 -21.82 1.32
CA PRO A 125 14.02 -20.88 1.76
C PRO A 125 14.43 -19.43 1.51
N LEU A 126 13.47 -18.58 1.09
CA LEU A 126 13.69 -17.14 0.93
C LEU A 126 14.08 -16.46 2.25
N TYR A 127 13.39 -16.89 3.31
CA TYR A 127 13.64 -16.51 4.69
C TYR A 127 13.27 -17.67 5.61
N TRP A 128 13.84 -17.70 6.81
CA TRP A 128 13.51 -18.70 7.84
C TRP A 128 13.60 -18.09 9.23
N TYR A 129 12.87 -18.67 10.17
CA TYR A 129 12.98 -18.29 11.58
C TYR A 129 14.15 -19.03 12.23
N SER A 130 14.85 -18.34 13.12
CA SER A 130 15.90 -18.95 13.94
C SER A 130 15.90 -18.40 15.35
N ASP A 131 16.03 -19.32 16.29
CA ASP A 131 16.09 -19.03 17.73
C ASP A 131 17.54 -18.98 18.25
N ILE A 132 18.49 -19.22 17.35
CA ILE A 132 19.93 -19.23 17.65
C ILE A 132 20.46 -17.80 17.43
N PRO A 133 21.45 -17.32 18.18
CA PRO A 133 22.15 -16.08 17.85
C PRO A 133 22.78 -16.16 16.45
N MET A 134 22.85 -15.04 15.74
CA MET A 134 23.39 -14.99 14.38
C MET A 134 24.86 -15.42 14.37
N PRO A 135 25.23 -16.55 13.73
CA PRO A 135 26.62 -16.97 13.70
C PRO A 135 27.41 -16.08 12.73
N SER A 136 28.52 -15.49 13.20
CA SER A 136 29.35 -14.53 12.45
C SER A 136 29.96 -15.05 11.14
N LYS A 137 29.81 -16.34 10.83
CA LYS A 137 30.44 -17.03 9.69
C LYS A 137 29.50 -17.39 8.53
N PHE A 138 28.18 -17.28 8.68
CA PHE A 138 27.22 -17.88 7.73
C PHE A 138 26.52 -16.91 6.78
N ILE A 139 26.82 -15.63 6.85
CA ILE A 139 26.14 -14.64 6.01
C ILE A 139 27.13 -14.17 4.97
N ASP A 140 26.80 -14.37 3.69
CA ASP A 140 27.29 -13.52 2.60
C ASP A 140 26.65 -12.13 2.77
N VAL A 141 26.93 -11.46 3.89
CA VAL A 141 26.73 -10.03 4.01
C VAL A 141 28.02 -9.36 3.60
N ASP A 142 27.87 -8.26 2.88
CA ASP A 142 28.93 -7.30 2.75
C ASP A 142 29.47 -6.97 4.16
N SER A 143 30.79 -7.00 4.33
CA SER A 143 31.48 -6.84 5.62
C SER A 143 31.12 -5.55 6.37
N VAL A 144 30.51 -4.59 5.66
CA VAL A 144 30.06 -3.28 6.16
C VAL A 144 28.58 -3.28 6.59
N CYS A 145 27.78 -4.27 6.17
CA CYS A 145 26.33 -4.30 6.31
C CYS A 145 25.85 -5.43 7.23
N ILE A 146 26.36 -5.46 8.47
CA ILE A 146 26.00 -6.48 9.46
C ILE A 146 24.72 -6.04 10.21
N PRO A 147 23.61 -6.80 10.13
CA PRO A 147 22.39 -6.48 10.86
C PRO A 147 22.62 -6.50 12.37
N SER A 148 22.19 -5.45 13.06
CA SER A 148 22.23 -5.36 14.52
C SER A 148 20.84 -5.67 15.08
N PHE A 149 20.74 -6.74 15.86
CA PHE A 149 19.48 -7.16 16.46
C PHE A 149 19.43 -6.79 17.94
N PRO A 150 18.37 -6.11 18.41
CA PRO A 150 18.21 -5.78 19.82
C PRO A 150 17.83 -7.00 20.68
N ASN A 151 17.21 -8.03 20.09
CA ASN A 151 16.88 -9.30 20.76
C ASN A 151 17.42 -10.46 19.91
N GLU A 152 18.23 -11.34 20.51
CA GLU A 152 18.92 -12.44 19.82
C GLU A 152 18.03 -13.68 19.58
N THR A 153 16.81 -13.69 20.13
CA THR A 153 15.87 -14.81 20.03
C THR A 153 14.73 -14.47 19.07
N TYR A 154 14.30 -15.45 18.25
CA TYR A 154 13.24 -15.36 17.24
C TYR A 154 13.46 -14.30 16.16
N GLN A 155 14.43 -14.55 15.27
CA GLN A 155 14.74 -13.64 14.16
C GLN A 155 14.35 -14.25 12.82
N VAL A 156 13.69 -13.45 11.97
CA VAL A 156 13.60 -13.74 10.53
C VAL A 156 14.99 -13.57 9.95
N ARG A 157 15.45 -14.59 9.23
CA ARG A 157 16.75 -14.60 8.58
C ARG A 157 16.63 -14.64 7.09
N PHE A 158 17.56 -13.98 6.42
CA PHE A 158 17.72 -14.00 4.97
C PHE A 158 19.12 -14.49 4.61
N GLN A 159 19.22 -15.13 3.45
CA GLN A 159 20.52 -15.52 2.90
C GLN A 159 21.37 -14.31 2.49
N ASN A 160 20.72 -13.20 2.07
CA ASN A 160 21.37 -11.95 1.65
C ASN A 160 20.43 -10.76 1.93
N THR A 161 20.98 -9.60 2.27
CA THR A 161 20.26 -8.32 2.45
C THR A 161 19.48 -7.89 1.21
N GLN A 162 19.93 -8.19 0.00
CA GLN A 162 19.17 -7.90 -1.24
C GLN A 162 17.83 -8.64 -1.27
N LYS A 163 17.81 -9.90 -0.80
CA LYS A 163 16.57 -10.69 -0.67
C LYS A 163 15.65 -10.07 0.39
N ALA A 164 16.21 -9.59 1.50
CA ALA A 164 15.45 -8.88 2.54
C ALA A 164 14.78 -7.62 1.98
N GLY A 165 15.51 -6.80 1.21
CA GLY A 165 14.96 -5.59 0.58
C GLY A 165 13.84 -5.88 -0.42
N LEU A 166 14.02 -6.91 -1.25
CA LEU A 166 12.99 -7.33 -2.21
C LEU A 166 11.75 -7.92 -1.50
N ALA A 167 11.95 -8.75 -0.47
CA ALA A 167 10.87 -9.32 0.34
C ALA A 167 10.05 -8.22 1.03
N VAL A 168 10.72 -7.23 1.63
CA VAL A 168 10.05 -6.09 2.26
C VAL A 168 9.26 -5.25 1.26
N THR A 169 9.78 -5.08 0.05
CA THR A 169 9.05 -4.38 -1.02
C THR A 169 7.77 -5.14 -1.39
N PHE A 170 7.87 -6.45 -1.57
CA PHE A 170 6.73 -7.33 -1.82
C PHE A 170 5.70 -7.27 -0.68
N TRP A 171 6.14 -7.45 0.57
CA TRP A 171 5.26 -7.39 1.74
C TRP A 171 4.59 -6.04 1.92
N SER A 172 5.24 -4.94 1.52
CA SER A 172 4.61 -3.61 1.56
C SER A 172 3.42 -3.53 0.60
N PHE A 173 3.59 -4.02 -0.64
CA PHE A 173 2.47 -4.06 -1.60
C PHE A 173 1.36 -5.00 -1.13
N ARG A 174 1.74 -6.17 -0.60
CA ARG A 174 0.81 -7.13 -0.02
C ARG A 174 0.00 -6.52 1.12
N LEU A 175 0.66 -5.83 2.06
CA LEU A 175 0.01 -5.22 3.21
C LEU A 175 -0.94 -4.09 2.81
N GLU A 176 -0.52 -3.21 1.90
CA GLU A 176 -1.40 -2.14 1.39
C GLU A 176 -2.66 -2.72 0.72
N LEU A 177 -2.53 -3.77 -0.10
CA LEU A 177 -3.67 -4.42 -0.74
C LEU A 177 -4.60 -5.08 0.28
N LEU A 178 -4.04 -5.78 1.27
CA LEU A 178 -4.83 -6.36 2.36
C LEU A 178 -5.60 -5.29 3.13
N MET A 179 -4.97 -4.16 3.44
CA MET A 179 -5.64 -3.01 4.07
C MET A 179 -6.79 -2.48 3.21
N GLY A 180 -6.60 -2.36 1.89
CA GLY A 180 -7.65 -1.96 0.95
C GLY A 180 -8.83 -2.92 0.93
N MET A 181 -8.55 -4.23 0.83
CA MET A 181 -9.57 -5.29 0.87
C MET A 181 -10.33 -5.29 2.20
N ILE A 182 -9.64 -5.18 3.34
CA ILE A 182 -10.26 -5.10 4.67
C ILE A 182 -11.21 -3.90 4.76
N LYS A 183 -10.79 -2.71 4.30
CA LYS A 183 -11.64 -1.51 4.28
C LYS A 183 -12.90 -1.69 3.42
N LEU A 184 -12.74 -2.24 2.22
CA LEU A 184 -13.86 -2.50 1.31
C LEU A 184 -14.83 -3.53 1.88
N GLN A 185 -14.32 -4.67 2.36
CA GLN A 185 -15.14 -5.75 2.93
C GLN A 185 -15.95 -5.29 4.14
N ARG A 186 -15.36 -4.46 5.01
CA ARG A 186 -16.08 -3.87 6.15
C ARG A 186 -17.21 -2.94 5.71
N SER A 187 -16.96 -2.14 4.68
CA SER A 187 -17.93 -1.17 4.16
C SER A 187 -19.07 -1.83 3.39
N LEU A 188 -18.82 -2.99 2.78
CA LEU A 188 -19.80 -3.73 1.98
C LEU A 188 -20.78 -4.58 2.80
N CYS A 189 -20.67 -4.61 4.14
CA CYS A 189 -21.55 -5.32 5.08
C CYS A 189 -22.16 -6.63 4.51
N GLY A 190 -21.32 -7.64 4.25
CA GLY A 190 -21.75 -8.91 3.66
C GLY A 190 -21.07 -10.15 4.26
N PRO A 191 -21.61 -11.37 4.01
CA PRO A 191 -21.32 -12.67 4.67
C PRO A 191 -19.89 -13.23 4.50
N GLN A 192 -18.91 -12.38 4.18
CA GLN A 192 -17.50 -12.73 3.97
C GLN A 192 -16.67 -12.67 5.25
N ALA A 193 -17.27 -12.91 6.42
CA ALA A 193 -16.57 -12.83 7.71
C ALA A 193 -15.29 -13.69 7.74
N GLU A 194 -15.33 -14.89 7.19
CA GLU A 194 -14.15 -15.77 7.08
C GLU A 194 -13.06 -15.21 6.16
N SER A 195 -13.45 -14.53 5.06
CA SER A 195 -12.49 -13.88 4.17
C SER A 195 -11.88 -12.64 4.81
N LEU A 196 -12.66 -11.87 5.58
CA LEU A 196 -12.19 -10.72 6.34
C LEU A 196 -11.20 -11.14 7.43
N GLU A 197 -11.53 -12.16 8.23
CA GLU A 197 -10.64 -12.70 9.26
C GLU A 197 -9.34 -13.21 8.66
N ARG A 198 -9.41 -13.94 7.53
CA ARG A 198 -8.23 -14.39 6.80
C ARG A 198 -7.37 -13.21 6.34
N ASN A 199 -7.98 -12.18 5.74
CA ASN A 199 -7.25 -11.00 5.28
C ASN A 199 -6.60 -10.24 6.44
N MET A 200 -7.28 -10.13 7.58
CA MET A 200 -6.74 -9.51 8.79
C MET A 200 -5.55 -10.31 9.35
N ALA A 201 -5.67 -11.64 9.44
CA ALA A 201 -4.58 -12.49 9.91
C ALA A 201 -3.35 -12.42 8.98
N MET A 202 -3.56 -12.42 7.67
CA MET A 202 -2.50 -12.25 6.68
C MET A 202 -1.86 -10.86 6.74
N ALA A 203 -2.64 -9.81 7.03
CA ALA A 203 -2.13 -8.46 7.19
C ALA A 203 -1.22 -8.34 8.43
N GLU A 204 -1.66 -8.91 9.56
CA GLU A 204 -0.88 -8.94 10.80
C GLU A 204 0.44 -9.69 10.60
N GLU A 205 0.39 -10.88 9.99
CA GLU A 205 1.59 -11.66 9.64
C GLU A 205 2.55 -10.83 8.76
N THR A 206 2.02 -10.17 7.74
CA THR A 206 2.82 -9.36 6.80
C THR A 206 3.45 -8.17 7.51
N ALA A 207 2.71 -7.47 8.37
CA ALA A 207 3.22 -6.35 9.16
C ALA A 207 4.35 -6.80 10.11
N CYS A 208 4.18 -7.95 10.77
CA CYS A 208 5.19 -8.56 11.63
C CYS A 208 6.47 -8.91 10.85
N LEU A 209 6.35 -9.51 9.67
CA LEU A 209 7.50 -9.85 8.81
C LEU A 209 8.32 -8.61 8.41
N ILE A 210 7.65 -7.51 8.05
CA ILE A 210 8.33 -6.26 7.71
C ILE A 210 9.07 -5.70 8.94
N LEU A 211 8.44 -5.68 10.11
CA LEU A 211 9.06 -5.21 11.36
C LEU A 211 10.28 -6.05 11.74
N GLN A 212 10.16 -7.37 11.69
CA GLN A 212 11.25 -8.31 11.99
C GLN A 212 12.44 -8.16 11.02
N THR A 213 12.19 -7.64 9.82
CA THR A 213 13.22 -7.41 8.80
C THR A 213 13.91 -6.05 8.94
N ALA A 214 13.40 -5.14 9.76
CA ALA A 214 13.98 -3.80 9.96
C ALA A 214 15.51 -3.81 10.24
N PRO A 215 16.08 -4.73 11.04
CA PRO A 215 17.54 -4.82 11.26
C PRO A 215 18.37 -5.02 9.98
N TYR A 216 17.85 -5.75 9.00
CA TYR A 216 18.51 -5.97 7.71
C TYR A 216 18.46 -4.74 6.81
N LEU A 217 17.46 -3.88 7.02
CA LEU A 217 17.33 -2.66 6.23
C LEU A 217 18.19 -1.56 6.83
N THR A 218 18.28 -1.47 8.16
CA THR A 218 19.04 -0.40 8.83
C THR A 218 20.55 -0.60 8.80
N CYS A 219 21.04 -1.79 8.42
CA CYS A 219 22.48 -2.07 8.37
C CYS A 219 23.21 -1.38 7.21
N CYS A 220 22.50 -0.83 6.22
CA CYS A 220 23.09 -0.08 5.12
C CYS A 220 22.26 1.17 4.78
N PHE A 221 22.90 2.17 4.16
CA PHE A 221 22.22 3.41 3.78
C PHE A 221 21.06 3.16 2.79
N GLU A 222 21.28 2.31 1.78
CA GLU A 222 20.25 1.96 0.80
C GLU A 222 19.03 1.31 1.47
N GLY A 223 19.26 0.37 2.37
CA GLY A 223 18.20 -0.28 3.13
C GLY A 223 17.45 0.69 4.05
N ALA A 224 18.16 1.62 4.70
CA ALA A 224 17.55 2.63 5.56
C ALA A 224 16.68 3.63 4.78
N VAL A 225 17.04 3.90 3.51
CA VAL A 225 16.19 4.68 2.61
C VAL A 225 14.99 3.85 2.13
N ALA A 226 15.22 2.60 1.74
CA ALA A 226 14.19 1.69 1.23
C ALA A 226 13.15 1.30 2.29
N SER A 227 13.50 1.28 3.58
CA SER A 227 12.61 0.93 4.68
C SER A 227 11.57 1.99 5.01
N LYS A 228 11.76 3.25 4.59
CA LYS A 228 10.88 4.36 4.98
C LYS A 228 9.43 4.16 4.55
N ALA A 229 9.20 3.73 3.32
CA ALA A 229 7.85 3.47 2.82
C ALA A 229 7.18 2.27 3.53
N PRO A 230 7.83 1.08 3.60
CA PRO A 230 7.32 -0.06 4.36
C PRO A 230 6.96 0.26 5.81
N LEU A 231 7.82 0.99 6.53
CA LEU A 231 7.56 1.36 7.92
C LEU A 231 6.37 2.31 8.07
N ARG A 232 6.16 3.23 7.12
CA ARG A 232 4.95 4.08 7.09
C ARG A 232 3.68 3.27 6.83
N THR A 233 3.75 2.27 5.94
CA THR A 233 2.63 1.34 5.71
C THR A 233 2.27 0.58 6.99
N ILE A 234 3.27 0.07 7.72
CA ILE A 234 3.05 -0.58 9.01
C ILE A 234 2.40 0.37 10.02
N THR A 235 2.88 1.61 10.13
CA THR A 235 2.27 2.60 11.03
C THR A 235 0.80 2.82 10.69
N ARG A 236 0.47 3.02 9.41
CA ARG A 236 -0.92 3.15 8.96
C ARG A 236 -1.77 1.91 9.25
N TYR A 237 -1.18 0.71 9.15
CA TYR A 237 -1.86 -0.54 9.49
C TYR A 237 -2.24 -0.59 10.97
N PHE A 238 -1.29 -0.31 11.87
CA PHE A 238 -1.58 -0.33 13.31
C PHE A 238 -2.50 0.82 13.76
N GLU A 239 -2.45 1.98 13.11
CA GLU A 239 -3.42 3.05 13.31
C GLU A 239 -4.84 2.58 12.93
N LEU A 240 -4.98 1.87 11.81
CA LEU A 240 -6.25 1.29 11.38
C LEU A 240 -6.76 0.22 12.35
N ALA A 241 -5.87 -0.65 12.84
CA ALA A 241 -6.22 -1.68 13.82
C ALA A 241 -6.60 -1.09 15.20
N ALA A 242 -5.97 0.02 15.60
CA ALA A 242 -6.29 0.70 16.86
C ALA A 242 -7.68 1.37 16.82
N LEU A 243 -8.02 2.00 15.70
CA LEU A 243 -9.36 2.58 15.48
C LEU A 243 -10.48 1.52 15.61
N ASP A 244 -10.19 0.27 15.27
CA ASP A 244 -11.14 -0.82 15.44
C ASP A 244 -11.33 -1.20 16.91
N GLN A 245 -10.27 -1.21 17.72
CA GLN A 245 -10.37 -1.56 19.14
C GLN A 245 -11.23 -0.54 19.92
N ASP A 246 -11.16 0.75 19.55
CA ASP A 246 -11.96 1.80 20.19
C ASP A 246 -13.46 1.72 19.84
N LEU A 247 -13.83 1.14 18.70
CA LEU A 247 -15.24 0.92 18.31
C LEU A 247 -15.88 -0.30 19.01
N TYR A 248 -15.06 -1.23 19.53
CA TYR A 248 -15.53 -2.45 20.21
C TYR A 248 -15.40 -2.41 21.73
N LEU A 249 -14.90 -1.33 22.33
CA LEU A 249 -14.97 -1.14 23.78
C LEU A 249 -16.38 -0.68 24.16
N PRO A 250 -17.18 -1.48 24.89
CA PRO A 250 -18.39 -0.93 25.49
C PRO A 250 -17.94 0.18 26.44
N ALA A 251 -18.61 1.33 26.37
CA ALA A 251 -18.45 2.39 27.35
C ALA A 251 -18.71 1.79 28.74
N VAL A 252 -17.63 1.38 29.42
CA VAL A 252 -17.67 1.04 30.84
C VAL A 252 -17.93 2.35 31.55
N SER A 253 -19.20 2.61 31.75
CA SER A 253 -19.71 3.73 32.51
C SER A 253 -19.33 3.47 33.97
N ILE A 254 -18.48 4.31 34.53
CA ILE A 254 -18.35 4.47 35.99
C ILE A 254 -19.50 5.34 36.47
#